data_AF-A0A8W8I4T7-F1
#
_entry.id   AF-A0A8W8I4T7-F1
#
_cell.length_a   1.000
_cell.length_b   1.000
_cell.length_c   1.000
_cell.angle_alpha   90.00
_cell.angle_beta   90.00
_cell.angle_gamma   90.00
#
_symmetry.space_group_name_H-M   'P 1'
#
loop_
_entity.id
_entity.type
_entity.pdbx_description
1 polymer ?
#
loop_
_entity_poly.entity_id
_entity_poly.type
_entity_poly.pdbx_seq_one_letter_code
_entity_poly.pdbx_strand_id
1 'polypeptide(L)'
;MVLASHYDSKNITDRNGREFIGATDSAVPCAILLDLAIQLNCLFEKAQGEKARDITPQIVFFDGEEAYNTWSATDSIYGARHLAQKWEQENKLQDIDIFVLLDLIGTSDVQFHNFFPQTSNAFELLARKEQHLKKDKLLSDNNRILFNTHPYYGGGIEDDHIPFLHRNVPILHLISAPFPSVWHRMSDDAAHIDYHTTEDFNKVFRVAEEKKRNYDMKGGGESTKAIWEIFQLNLFI
;
A
#
# COMPACT_ATOMS: atom_id res chain seq x y z
N MET A 1 -5.54 -11.28 -3.40
CA MET A 1 -4.99 -9.94 -3.05
C MET A 1 -3.57 -9.74 -3.60
N VAL A 2 -3.28 -8.56 -4.16
CA VAL A 2 -1.95 -8.10 -4.59
C VAL A 2 -1.52 -6.90 -3.73
N LEU A 3 -0.27 -6.90 -3.28
CA LEU A 3 0.41 -5.78 -2.62
C LEU A 3 1.58 -5.33 -3.49
N ALA A 4 1.74 -4.04 -3.73
CA ALA A 4 2.74 -3.56 -4.66
C ALA A 4 3.39 -2.23 -4.24
N SER A 5 4.60 -2.03 -4.75
CA SER A 5 5.33 -0.76 -4.84
C SER A 5 6.26 -0.84 -6.06
N HIS A 6 6.86 0.27 -6.47
CA HIS A 6 7.97 0.24 -7.42
C HIS A 6 9.32 0.24 -6.68
N TYR A 7 10.35 -0.35 -7.28
CA TYR A 7 11.70 -0.43 -6.70
C TYR A 7 12.74 0.40 -7.44
N ASP A 8 12.44 0.84 -8.67
CA ASP A 8 13.29 1.78 -9.39
C ASP A 8 13.25 3.15 -8.71
N SER A 9 14.32 3.93 -8.91
CA SER A 9 14.37 5.33 -8.49
C SER A 9 14.49 6.24 -9.72
N LYS A 10 13.93 7.44 -9.61
CA LYS A 10 13.97 8.41 -10.69
C LYS A 10 15.40 8.77 -11.09
N ASN A 11 15.67 8.83 -12.39
CA ASN A 11 16.96 9.25 -12.93
C ASN A 11 17.16 10.77 -12.77
N ILE A 12 17.55 11.19 -11.57
CA ILE A 12 17.93 12.56 -11.23
C ILE A 12 19.36 12.55 -10.72
N THR A 13 20.20 13.40 -11.30
CA THR A 13 21.55 13.68 -10.80
C THR A 13 21.70 15.18 -10.59
N ASP A 14 22.19 15.58 -9.42
CA ASP A 14 22.42 17.00 -9.13
C ASP A 14 23.71 17.53 -9.77
N ARG A 15 23.94 18.85 -9.65
CA ARG A 15 25.13 19.52 -10.22
C ARG A 15 26.47 19.03 -9.66
N ASN A 16 26.45 18.35 -8.52
CA ASN A 16 27.63 17.81 -7.85
C ASN A 16 27.82 16.31 -8.14
N GLY A 17 27.00 15.72 -9.01
CA GLY A 17 27.06 14.30 -9.36
C GLY A 17 26.44 13.38 -8.32
N ARG A 18 25.61 13.89 -7.39
CA ARG A 18 24.86 13.04 -6.46
C ARG A 18 23.63 12.49 -7.15
N GLU A 19 23.41 11.19 -7.00
CA GLU A 19 22.24 10.47 -7.53
C GLU A 19 21.07 10.56 -6.54
N PHE A 20 19.87 10.68 -7.08
CA PHE A 20 18.63 10.66 -6.30
C PHE A 20 18.38 9.26 -5.71
N ILE A 21 17.97 9.23 -4.44
CA ILE A 21 17.78 7.98 -3.70
C ILE A 21 16.33 7.50 -3.77
N GLY A 22 15.35 8.40 -3.64
CA GLY A 22 13.94 8.02 -3.58
C GLY A 22 13.62 7.26 -2.29
N ALA A 23 13.95 7.86 -1.14
CA ALA A 23 13.72 7.19 0.14
C ALA A 23 12.23 6.92 0.39
N THR A 24 11.36 7.89 0.11
CA THR A 24 9.90 7.71 0.14
C THR A 24 9.32 7.09 -1.14
N ASP A 25 10.11 7.09 -2.22
CA ASP A 25 9.72 6.97 -3.62
C ASP A 25 10.60 5.94 -4.36
N SER A 26 10.52 4.64 -4.09
CA SER A 26 9.63 3.93 -3.15
C SER A 26 10.39 2.97 -2.22
N ALA A 27 11.57 3.39 -1.73
CA ALA A 27 12.41 2.52 -0.89
C ALA A 27 11.73 2.13 0.44
N VAL A 28 11.07 3.07 1.13
CA VAL A 28 10.29 2.79 2.34
C VAL A 28 9.07 1.89 2.05
N PRO A 29 8.22 2.15 1.03
CA PRO A 29 7.21 1.19 0.57
C PRO A 29 7.75 -0.23 0.33
N CYS A 30 8.89 -0.35 -0.37
CA CYS A 30 9.53 -1.64 -0.60
C CYS A 30 9.88 -2.36 0.72
N ALA A 31 10.48 -1.63 1.66
CA ALA A 31 10.87 -2.17 2.97
C ALA A 31 9.64 -2.59 3.81
N ILE A 32 8.54 -1.85 3.73
CA ILE A 32 7.27 -2.19 4.39
C ILE A 32 6.73 -3.54 3.87
N LEU A 33 6.73 -3.74 2.56
CA LEU A 33 6.25 -4.98 1.95
C LEU A 33 7.15 -6.18 2.26
N LEU A 34 8.47 -5.99 2.28
CA LEU A 34 9.41 -7.02 2.70
C LEU A 34 9.25 -7.42 4.16
N ASP A 35 9.08 -6.44 5.07
CA ASP A 35 8.80 -6.73 6.48
C ASP A 35 7.49 -7.51 6.62
N LEU A 36 6.42 -7.07 5.95
CA LEU A 36 5.15 -7.79 5.96
C LEU A 36 5.30 -9.24 5.47
N ALA A 37 6.10 -9.49 4.43
CA ALA A 37 6.37 -10.84 3.95
C ALA A 37 7.02 -11.73 5.03
N ILE A 38 7.99 -11.18 5.77
CA ILE A 38 8.66 -11.88 6.89
C ILE A 38 7.64 -12.24 7.99
N GLN A 39 6.75 -11.30 8.32
CA GLN A 39 5.72 -11.53 9.34
C GLN A 39 4.68 -12.56 8.91
N LEU A 40 4.23 -12.49 7.65
CA LEU A 40 3.30 -13.46 7.08
C LEU A 40 3.90 -14.86 7.05
N ASN A 41 5.20 -15.00 6.76
CA ASN A 41 5.87 -16.30 6.83
C ASN A 41 5.80 -16.89 8.24
N CYS A 42 6.08 -16.10 9.28
CA CYS A 42 5.98 -16.54 10.67
C CYS A 42 4.54 -16.97 11.03
N LEU A 43 3.54 -16.28 10.49
CA LEU A 43 2.13 -16.62 10.66
C LEU A 43 1.77 -17.94 9.98
N PHE A 44 2.18 -18.14 8.73
CA PHE A 44 1.92 -19.37 7.98
C PHE A 44 2.59 -20.59 8.62
N GLU A 45 3.80 -20.44 9.16
CA GLU A 45 4.49 -21.50 9.92
C GLU A 45 3.73 -21.86 11.20
N LYS A 46 3.21 -20.86 11.93
CA LYS A 46 2.45 -21.07 13.19
C LYS A 46 1.05 -21.62 12.97
N ALA A 47 0.40 -21.29 11.86
CA ALA A 47 -1.01 -21.59 11.63
C ALA A 47 -1.34 -23.06 11.30
N GLN A 48 -0.33 -23.95 11.19
CA GLN A 48 -0.44 -25.41 10.96
C GLN A 48 -1.82 -25.90 10.43
N GLY A 49 -2.08 -25.81 9.11
CA GLY A 49 -3.25 -26.48 8.49
C GLY A 49 -3.94 -25.76 7.33
N GLU A 50 -4.98 -26.40 6.81
CA GLU A 50 -5.72 -26.09 5.57
C GLU A 50 -6.31 -24.67 5.50
N LYS A 51 -6.52 -23.97 6.62
CA LYS A 51 -7.06 -22.60 6.66
C LYS A 51 -6.12 -21.51 6.12
N ALA A 52 -4.82 -21.76 6.07
CA ALA A 52 -3.86 -20.82 5.48
C ALA A 52 -3.86 -20.84 3.93
N ARG A 53 -4.56 -21.81 3.32
CA ARG A 53 -4.46 -22.07 1.87
C ARG A 53 -5.37 -21.21 1.00
N ASP A 54 -6.45 -20.68 1.55
CA ASP A 54 -7.49 -20.07 0.73
C ASP A 54 -7.17 -18.62 0.31
N ILE A 55 -6.16 -17.99 0.93
CA ILE A 55 -5.73 -16.64 0.53
C ILE A 55 -4.20 -16.49 0.62
N THR A 56 -3.54 -16.48 -0.54
CA THR A 56 -2.10 -16.20 -0.65
C THR A 56 -1.91 -14.76 -1.13
N PRO A 57 -1.35 -13.85 -0.30
CA PRO A 57 -0.99 -12.52 -0.77
C PRO A 57 0.14 -12.62 -1.79
N GLN A 58 -0.01 -11.93 -2.92
CA GLN A 58 1.05 -11.76 -3.91
C GLN A 58 1.70 -10.40 -3.73
N ILE A 59 3.03 -10.36 -3.63
CA ILE A 59 3.80 -9.11 -3.54
C ILE A 59 4.47 -8.86 -4.89
N VAL A 60 4.32 -7.64 -5.42
CA VAL A 60 4.89 -7.21 -6.70
C VAL A 60 5.76 -5.98 -6.47
N PHE A 61 6.99 -6.04 -6.95
CA PHE A 61 7.87 -4.87 -7.03
C PHE A 61 8.02 -4.49 -8.50
N PHE A 62 7.46 -3.35 -8.89
CA PHE A 62 7.52 -2.86 -10.27
C PHE A 62 8.88 -2.24 -10.59
N ASP A 63 9.27 -2.36 -11.85
CA ASP A 63 10.46 -1.73 -12.42
C ASP A 63 10.01 -0.68 -13.44
N GLY A 64 10.75 0.42 -13.53
CA GLY A 64 10.45 1.55 -14.41
C GLY A 64 9.06 2.11 -14.16
N GLU A 65 8.69 2.41 -12.93
CA GLU A 65 7.57 3.31 -12.66
C GLU A 65 7.88 4.69 -13.25
N GLU A 66 9.12 5.14 -13.02
CA GLU A 66 9.49 6.52 -13.25
C GLU A 66 9.65 6.84 -14.73
N ALA A 67 9.25 8.06 -15.09
CA ALA A 67 9.55 8.62 -16.40
C ALA A 67 11.06 8.87 -16.54
N TYR A 68 11.65 8.46 -17.67
CA TYR A 68 13.04 8.81 -18.01
C TYR A 68 13.18 10.29 -18.37
N ASN A 69 12.18 10.85 -19.04
CA ASN A 69 12.16 12.26 -19.43
C ASN A 69 10.92 12.96 -18.89
N THR A 70 9.77 12.77 -19.54
CA THR A 70 8.54 13.50 -19.25
C THR A 70 7.43 12.48 -19.11
N TRP A 71 6.85 12.46 -17.91
CA TRP A 71 5.73 11.59 -17.58
C TRP A 71 4.66 11.66 -18.68
N SER A 72 4.40 10.52 -19.30
CA SER A 72 3.42 10.37 -20.38
C SER A 72 3.01 8.92 -20.51
N ALA A 73 1.92 8.65 -21.24
CA ALA A 73 1.41 7.29 -21.44
C ALA A 73 2.44 6.26 -21.98
N THR A 74 3.54 6.72 -22.57
CA THR A 74 4.64 5.86 -23.07
C THR A 74 5.94 6.00 -22.30
N ASP A 75 6.10 7.04 -21.48
CA ASP A 75 7.27 7.33 -20.66
C ASP A 75 6.90 7.40 -19.18
N SER A 76 6.37 6.29 -18.69
CA SER A 76 6.12 5.96 -17.28
C SER A 76 5.58 4.53 -17.18
N ILE A 77 5.55 4.00 -15.95
CA ILE A 77 4.85 2.76 -15.54
C ILE A 77 5.12 1.59 -16.50
N TYR A 78 6.37 1.47 -16.93
CA TYR A 78 6.84 0.51 -17.93
C TYR A 78 6.57 -0.93 -17.47
N GLY A 79 7.00 -1.26 -16.26
CA GLY A 79 6.80 -2.58 -15.64
C GLY A 79 5.32 -2.88 -15.43
N ALA A 80 4.55 -1.94 -14.89
CA ALA A 80 3.11 -2.15 -14.66
C ALA A 80 2.32 -2.31 -15.96
N ARG A 81 2.58 -1.50 -17.00
CA ARG A 81 1.93 -1.65 -18.32
C ARG A 81 2.20 -3.05 -18.89
N HIS A 82 3.45 -3.49 -18.83
CA HIS A 82 3.84 -4.82 -19.30
C HIS A 82 3.17 -5.94 -18.47
N LEU A 83 3.21 -5.85 -17.14
CA LEU A 83 2.68 -6.90 -16.27
C LEU A 83 1.15 -7.02 -16.37
N ALA A 84 0.43 -5.89 -16.39
CA ALA A 84 -1.03 -5.90 -16.54
C ALA A 84 -1.45 -6.53 -17.87
N GLN A 85 -0.76 -6.22 -18.97
CA GLN A 85 -1.00 -6.85 -20.27
C GLN A 85 -0.72 -8.36 -20.23
N LYS A 86 0.40 -8.76 -19.59
CA LYS A 86 0.75 -10.17 -19.45
C LYS A 86 -0.29 -10.94 -18.64
N TRP A 87 -0.72 -10.41 -17.51
CA TRP A 87 -1.71 -11.06 -16.64
C TRP A 87 -3.12 -11.08 -17.25
N GLU A 88 -3.47 -10.11 -18.09
CA GLU A 88 -4.67 -10.18 -18.90
C GLU A 88 -4.63 -11.37 -19.87
N GLN A 89 -3.51 -11.56 -20.57
CA GLN A 89 -3.32 -12.69 -21.50
C GLN A 89 -3.29 -14.04 -20.79
N GLU A 90 -2.75 -14.08 -19.57
CA GLU A 90 -2.71 -15.28 -18.72
C GLU A 90 -4.02 -15.51 -17.95
N ASN A 91 -5.02 -14.62 -18.10
CA ASN A 91 -6.28 -14.64 -17.35
C ASN A 91 -6.01 -14.79 -15.84
N LYS A 92 -5.24 -13.86 -15.27
CA LYS A 92 -4.91 -13.78 -13.84
C LYS A 92 -5.52 -12.57 -13.14
N LEU A 93 -6.00 -11.59 -13.91
CA LEU A 93 -6.51 -10.33 -13.34
C LEU A 93 -7.78 -10.53 -12.53
N GLN A 94 -8.64 -11.48 -12.94
CA GLN A 94 -9.88 -11.78 -12.22
C GLN A 94 -9.65 -12.47 -10.87
N ASP A 95 -8.44 -12.97 -10.62
CA ASP A 95 -8.05 -13.57 -9.34
C ASP A 95 -7.55 -12.52 -8.33
N ILE A 96 -7.49 -11.23 -8.74
CA ILE A 96 -7.08 -10.12 -7.88
C ILE A 96 -8.31 -9.54 -7.17
N ASP A 97 -8.53 -9.93 -5.90
CA ASP A 97 -9.62 -9.36 -5.08
C ASP A 97 -9.49 -7.86 -4.85
N ILE A 98 -8.26 -7.41 -4.65
CA ILE A 98 -7.85 -6.03 -4.41
C ILE A 98 -6.36 -5.90 -4.72
N PHE A 99 -6.01 -4.80 -5.37
CA PHE A 99 -4.65 -4.39 -5.66
C PHE A 99 -4.32 -3.19 -4.78
N VAL A 100 -3.40 -3.39 -3.83
CA VAL A 100 -2.97 -2.35 -2.89
C VAL A 100 -1.61 -1.83 -3.33
N LEU A 101 -1.53 -0.56 -3.71
CA LEU A 101 -0.30 0.10 -4.14
C LEU A 101 0.18 1.05 -3.05
N LEU A 102 1.42 0.88 -2.58
CA LEU A 102 2.08 1.76 -1.63
C LEU A 102 3.06 2.63 -2.38
N ASP A 103 2.96 3.94 -2.20
CA ASP A 103 3.86 4.92 -2.82
C ASP A 103 3.96 6.21 -1.97
N LEU A 104 5.07 6.92 -2.07
CA LEU A 104 5.36 8.18 -1.37
C LEU A 104 5.10 8.14 0.14
N ILE A 105 5.62 7.11 0.81
CA ILE A 105 5.47 6.88 2.25
C ILE A 105 6.81 7.10 2.93
N GLY A 106 6.85 7.83 4.04
CA GLY A 106 8.01 7.84 4.94
C GLY A 106 8.27 9.14 5.67
N THR A 107 7.70 10.26 5.23
CA THR A 107 7.79 11.55 5.94
C THR A 107 6.70 11.69 7.00
N SER A 108 6.89 12.65 7.91
CA SER A 108 5.95 12.93 9.01
C SER A 108 4.62 13.56 8.58
N ASP A 109 4.58 14.12 7.38
CA ASP A 109 3.40 14.78 6.78
C ASP A 109 2.54 13.84 5.91
N VAL A 110 2.86 12.54 5.89
CA VAL A 110 2.13 11.53 5.11
C VAL A 110 0.64 11.50 5.46
N GLN A 111 -0.22 11.58 4.44
CA GLN A 111 -1.68 11.55 4.59
C GLN A 111 -2.32 10.78 3.44
N PHE A 112 -3.05 9.72 3.78
CA PHE A 112 -3.77 8.89 2.82
C PHE A 112 -5.23 9.34 2.70
N HIS A 113 -5.76 9.20 1.50
CA HIS A 113 -7.15 9.52 1.18
C HIS A 113 -7.83 8.36 0.45
N ASN A 114 -9.16 8.33 0.50
CA ASN A 114 -9.93 7.40 -0.28
C ASN A 114 -10.10 7.91 -1.73
N PHE A 115 -9.39 7.30 -2.66
CA PHE A 115 -9.44 7.63 -4.10
C PHE A 115 -10.52 6.85 -4.86
N PHE A 116 -10.89 5.64 -4.42
CA PHE A 116 -11.71 4.71 -5.19
C PHE A 116 -12.93 4.21 -4.39
N PRO A 117 -14.17 4.59 -4.80
CA PRO A 117 -15.38 4.12 -4.14
C PRO A 117 -15.51 2.59 -4.01
N GLN A 118 -14.95 1.85 -4.98
CA GLN A 118 -14.99 0.38 -5.01
C GLN A 118 -14.25 -0.28 -3.84
N THR A 119 -13.20 0.37 -3.32
CA THR A 119 -12.36 -0.15 -2.24
C THR A 119 -12.50 0.67 -0.94
N SER A 120 -13.52 1.54 -0.84
CA SER A 120 -13.81 2.34 0.36
C SER A 120 -13.85 1.53 1.65
N ASN A 121 -14.44 0.32 1.62
CA ASN A 121 -14.50 -0.55 2.81
C ASN A 121 -13.11 -0.93 3.33
N ALA A 122 -12.13 -1.12 2.43
CA ALA A 122 -10.75 -1.44 2.76
C ALA A 122 -10.05 -0.22 3.37
N PHE A 123 -10.25 0.94 2.76
CA PHE A 123 -9.70 2.20 3.27
C PHE A 123 -10.27 2.55 4.66
N GLU A 124 -11.59 2.45 4.83
CA GLU A 124 -12.26 2.66 6.12
C GLU A 124 -11.83 1.66 7.19
N LEU A 125 -11.48 0.43 6.81
CA LEU A 125 -10.92 -0.54 7.73
C LEU A 125 -9.57 -0.04 8.26
N LEU A 126 -8.67 0.47 7.40
CA LEU A 126 -7.40 1.06 7.85
C LEU A 126 -7.63 2.28 8.75
N ALA A 127 -8.57 3.16 8.39
CA ALA A 127 -8.94 4.29 9.24
C ALA A 127 -9.47 3.85 10.61
N ARG A 128 -10.33 2.83 10.67
CA ARG A 128 -10.83 2.28 11.95
C ARG A 128 -9.70 1.68 12.79
N LYS A 129 -8.76 0.95 12.16
CA LYS A 129 -7.58 0.41 12.85
C LYS A 129 -6.71 1.52 13.43
N GLU A 130 -6.48 2.58 12.67
CA GLU A 130 -5.78 3.77 13.15
C GLU A 130 -6.45 4.35 14.41
N GLN A 131 -7.77 4.53 14.39
CA GLN A 131 -8.53 5.03 15.54
C GLN A 131 -8.45 4.09 16.76
N HIS A 132 -8.45 2.77 16.54
CA HIS A 132 -8.30 1.80 17.62
C HIS A 132 -6.93 1.89 18.28
N LEU A 133 -5.85 1.90 17.48
CA LEU A 133 -4.47 2.02 17.99
C LEU A 133 -4.25 3.36 18.72
N LYS A 134 -4.87 4.44 18.23
CA LYS A 134 -4.87 5.74 18.92
C LYS A 134 -5.50 5.69 20.29
N LYS A 135 -6.67 5.07 20.40
CA LYS A 135 -7.40 4.92 21.66
C LYS A 135 -6.56 4.16 22.70
N ASP A 136 -5.81 3.16 22.25
CA ASP A 136 -4.96 2.32 23.10
C ASP A 136 -3.55 2.90 23.31
N LYS A 137 -3.28 4.09 22.74
CA LYS A 137 -2.00 4.81 22.83
C LYS A 137 -0.81 4.00 22.30
N LEU A 138 -1.04 3.24 21.23
CA LEU A 138 -0.03 2.38 20.61
C LEU A 138 0.71 3.05 19.44
N LEU A 139 0.26 4.25 19.04
CA LEU A 139 0.95 5.08 18.04
C LEU A 139 1.88 6.08 18.72
N SER A 140 2.97 6.43 18.03
CA SER A 140 3.94 7.43 18.48
C SER A 140 3.33 8.83 18.57
N ASP A 141 2.43 9.18 17.63
CA ASP A 141 1.59 10.38 17.68
C ASP A 141 0.12 9.99 17.51
N ASN A 142 -0.62 10.08 18.62
CA ASN A 142 -2.03 9.73 18.64
C ASN A 142 -2.94 10.86 18.12
N ASN A 143 -2.39 12.06 17.84
CA ASN A 143 -3.12 13.20 17.29
C ASN A 143 -3.01 13.28 15.76
N ARG A 144 -1.92 12.78 15.16
CA ARG A 144 -1.73 12.69 13.71
C ARG A 144 -2.83 11.85 13.06
N ILE A 145 -3.33 12.25 11.89
CA ILE A 145 -4.31 11.49 11.10
C ILE A 145 -3.61 11.02 9.83
N LEU A 146 -3.37 9.71 9.74
CA LEU A 146 -2.81 9.05 8.57
C LEU A 146 -3.90 8.77 7.54
N PHE A 147 -5.07 8.25 7.93
CA PHE A 147 -6.13 7.85 7.00
C PHE A 147 -7.30 8.81 7.09
N ASN A 148 -7.37 9.73 6.12
CA ASN A 148 -8.39 10.76 6.08
C ASN A 148 -9.66 10.28 5.36
N THR A 149 -10.75 10.09 6.11
CA THR A 149 -12.06 9.66 5.60
C THR A 149 -12.98 10.83 5.19
N HIS A 150 -12.48 12.06 5.15
CA HIS A 150 -13.21 13.21 4.57
C HIS A 150 -13.51 12.95 3.07
N PRO A 151 -14.50 13.64 2.47
CA PRO A 151 -15.01 13.29 1.13
C PRO A 151 -13.91 13.12 0.09
N TYR A 152 -14.16 12.19 -0.84
CA TYR A 152 -13.22 11.69 -1.85
C TYR A 152 -12.25 12.76 -2.35
N TYR A 153 -10.95 12.42 -2.29
CA TYR A 153 -9.93 13.28 -2.86
C TYR A 153 -10.16 13.36 -4.36
N GLY A 154 -10.56 14.54 -4.85
CA GLY A 154 -10.81 14.77 -6.27
C GLY A 154 -9.48 14.89 -7.02
N GLY A 155 -9.40 14.28 -8.20
CA GLY A 155 -8.19 14.22 -9.04
C GLY A 155 -7.57 12.83 -9.00
N GLY A 156 -7.39 12.22 -10.17
CA GLY A 156 -6.68 10.96 -10.30
C GLY A 156 -5.17 11.21 -10.25
N ILE A 157 -4.46 10.41 -9.47
CA ILE A 157 -2.99 10.35 -9.52
C ILE A 157 -2.65 9.19 -10.46
N GLU A 158 -1.82 9.46 -11.48
CA GLU A 158 -1.30 8.38 -12.33
C GLU A 158 -0.13 7.70 -11.64
N ASP A 159 -0.11 6.37 -11.66
CA ASP A 159 0.87 5.50 -10.99
C ASP A 159 0.66 4.05 -11.54
N ASP A 160 1.45 3.09 -11.08
CA ASP A 160 1.49 1.68 -11.51
C ASP A 160 0.13 0.95 -11.44
N HIS A 161 -0.84 1.47 -10.69
CA HIS A 161 -2.18 0.89 -10.66
C HIS A 161 -3.00 1.15 -11.93
N ILE A 162 -2.67 2.18 -12.72
CA ILE A 162 -3.49 2.63 -13.87
C ILE A 162 -3.75 1.50 -14.90
N PRO A 163 -2.76 0.70 -15.32
CA PRO A 163 -2.99 -0.40 -16.26
C PRO A 163 -3.91 -1.49 -15.72
N PHE A 164 -3.93 -1.69 -14.40
CA PHE A 164 -4.81 -2.66 -13.72
C PHE A 164 -6.23 -2.08 -13.55
N LEU A 165 -6.33 -0.80 -13.16
CA LEU A 165 -7.59 -0.07 -13.06
C LEU A 165 -8.36 -0.09 -14.38
N HIS A 166 -7.69 0.18 -15.50
CA HIS A 166 -8.29 0.12 -16.84
C HIS A 166 -8.83 -1.27 -17.22
N ARG A 167 -8.41 -2.31 -16.50
CA ARG A 167 -8.85 -3.71 -16.67
C ARG A 167 -9.81 -4.15 -15.56
N ASN A 168 -10.42 -3.18 -14.87
CA ASN A 168 -11.42 -3.38 -13.80
C ASN A 168 -10.89 -4.08 -12.54
N VAL A 169 -9.58 -4.04 -12.30
CA VAL A 169 -9.01 -4.53 -11.03
C VAL A 169 -9.35 -3.52 -9.92
N PRO A 170 -9.88 -3.95 -8.76
CA PRO A 170 -10.17 -3.04 -7.64
C PRO A 170 -8.88 -2.48 -7.02
N ILE A 171 -8.72 -1.15 -7.01
CA ILE A 171 -7.50 -0.48 -6.54
C ILE A 171 -7.69 0.14 -5.15
N LEU A 172 -6.75 -0.10 -4.24
CA LEU A 172 -6.54 0.68 -3.03
C LEU A 172 -5.17 1.37 -3.15
N HIS A 173 -5.18 2.66 -3.47
CA HIS A 173 -3.97 3.45 -3.66
C HIS A 173 -3.59 4.13 -2.34
N LEU A 174 -2.55 3.63 -1.69
CA LEU A 174 -1.98 4.17 -0.47
C LEU A 174 -0.79 5.05 -0.84
N ILE A 175 -1.11 6.23 -1.37
CA ILE A 175 -0.17 7.30 -1.67
C ILE A 175 -0.48 8.52 -0.81
N SER A 176 0.55 9.24 -0.36
CA SER A 176 0.36 10.50 0.35
C SER A 176 -0.28 11.54 -0.56
N ALA A 177 -1.29 12.26 -0.10
CA ALA A 177 -1.81 13.45 -0.77
C ALA A 177 -2.06 14.55 0.28
N PRO A 178 -1.36 15.71 0.22
CA PRO A 178 -0.35 16.09 -0.76
C PRO A 178 0.89 15.18 -0.73
N PHE A 179 1.65 15.18 -1.84
CA PHE A 179 2.93 14.48 -1.92
C PHE A 179 3.92 15.03 -0.89
N PRO A 180 4.85 14.20 -0.37
CA PRO A 180 5.87 14.66 0.55
C PRO A 180 6.61 15.88 0.01
N SER A 181 6.93 16.84 0.87
CA SER A 181 7.65 18.06 0.45
C SER A 181 9.03 17.80 -0.17
N VAL A 182 9.56 16.59 -0.01
CA VAL A 182 10.83 16.10 -0.57
C VAL A 182 10.68 15.39 -1.93
N TRP A 183 9.45 15.12 -2.39
CA TRP A 183 9.19 14.38 -3.64
C TRP A 183 9.96 14.96 -4.84
N HIS A 184 10.64 14.07 -5.57
CA HIS A 184 11.54 14.38 -6.70
C HIS A 184 12.65 15.41 -6.40
N ARG A 185 13.04 15.55 -5.13
CA ARG A 185 14.17 16.39 -4.69
C ARG A 185 15.27 15.52 -4.12
N MET A 186 16.51 16.01 -4.21
CA MET A 186 17.67 15.34 -3.60
C MET A 186 17.57 15.15 -2.07
N SER A 187 16.62 15.82 -1.43
CA SER A 187 16.29 15.64 -0.01
C SER A 187 15.40 14.44 0.28
N ASP A 188 14.91 13.72 -0.74
CA ASP A 188 14.26 12.43 -0.52
C ASP A 188 15.31 11.35 -0.23
N ASP A 189 15.89 11.46 0.97
CA ASP A 189 16.98 10.67 1.48
C ASP A 189 16.64 10.11 2.88
N ALA A 190 17.52 9.25 3.39
CA ALA A 190 17.32 8.60 4.69
C ALA A 190 17.21 9.59 5.88
N ALA A 191 17.72 10.82 5.75
CA ALA A 191 17.69 11.81 6.83
C ALA A 191 16.32 12.48 6.98
N HIS A 192 15.47 12.42 5.95
CA HIS A 192 14.13 13.00 5.95
C HIS A 192 13.03 11.98 6.22
N ILE A 193 13.39 10.71 6.42
CA ILE A 193 12.45 9.67 6.85
C ILE A 193 12.10 9.88 8.33
N ASP A 194 10.81 9.97 8.60
CA ASP A 194 10.26 9.93 9.95
C ASP A 194 9.94 8.48 10.33
N TYR A 195 10.87 7.85 11.04
CA TYR A 195 10.77 6.45 11.45
C TYR A 195 9.56 6.19 12.35
N HIS A 196 9.16 7.15 13.17
CA HIS A 196 7.98 7.05 14.02
C HIS A 196 6.69 6.96 13.20
N THR A 197 6.58 7.77 12.16
CA THR A 197 5.46 7.79 11.24
C THR A 197 5.41 6.54 10.37
N THR A 198 6.57 6.09 9.90
CA THR A 198 6.72 4.84 9.16
C THR A 198 6.33 3.63 10.02
N GLU A 199 6.72 3.61 11.29
CA GLU A 199 6.34 2.56 12.24
C GLU A 199 4.84 2.58 12.57
N ASP A 200 4.26 3.76 12.77
CA ASP A 200 2.82 3.91 13.00
C ASP A 200 2.00 3.43 11.80
N PHE A 201 2.39 3.82 10.59
CA PHE A 201 1.77 3.29 9.37
C PHE A 201 1.87 1.77 9.31
N ASN A 202 3.06 1.22 9.58
CA ASN A 202 3.27 -0.23 9.63
C ASN A 202 2.33 -0.91 10.64
N LYS A 203 2.14 -0.35 11.83
CA LYS A 203 1.19 -0.89 12.83
C LYS A 203 -0.22 -0.91 12.27
N VAL A 204 -0.69 0.19 11.68
CA VAL A 204 -2.04 0.25 11.08
C VAL A 204 -2.20 -0.74 9.92
N PHE A 205 -1.21 -0.79 9.04
CA PHE A 205 -1.20 -1.63 7.84
C PHE A 205 -1.16 -3.12 8.19
N ARG A 206 -0.38 -3.52 9.21
CA ARG A 206 -0.17 -4.92 9.61
C ARG A 206 -1.29 -5.48 10.49
N VAL A 207 -1.90 -4.67 11.37
CA VAL A 207 -2.76 -5.20 12.45
C VAL A 207 -3.95 -5.98 11.89
N ALA A 208 -3.97 -7.28 12.20
CA ALA A 208 -5.15 -8.11 12.12
C ALA A 208 -6.09 -7.79 13.29
N GLU A 209 -7.38 -7.56 13.04
CA GLU A 209 -8.36 -7.45 14.12
C GLU A 209 -8.56 -8.81 14.80
N GLU A 210 -8.23 -8.89 16.09
CA GLU A 210 -8.67 -9.98 16.97
C GLU A 210 -10.19 -9.87 17.18
N LYS A 211 -11.01 -10.56 16.38
CA LYS A 211 -12.44 -10.71 16.70
C LYS A 211 -12.64 -11.74 17.81
N LYS A 212 -12.67 -11.28 19.06
CA LYS A 212 -13.61 -11.82 20.06
C LYS A 212 -14.92 -11.06 20.00
N ARG A 213 -15.80 -11.38 19.04
CA ARG A 213 -17.27 -11.28 19.20
C ARG A 213 -18.05 -11.73 17.96
N ASN A 214 -19.01 -12.62 18.21
CA ASN A 214 -20.11 -12.98 17.32
C ASN A 214 -20.74 -11.74 16.67
N TYR A 215 -20.53 -11.54 15.37
CA TYR A 215 -21.35 -10.65 14.56
C TYR A 215 -21.77 -11.40 13.31
N ASP A 216 -23.06 -11.71 13.25
CA ASP A 216 -23.74 -12.37 12.15
C ASP A 216 -23.88 -11.36 11.00
N MET A 217 -22.96 -11.40 10.04
CA MET A 217 -22.93 -10.48 8.89
C MET A 217 -23.79 -11.04 7.75
N LYS A 218 -25.10 -10.79 7.80
CA LYS A 218 -25.94 -10.83 6.60
C LYS A 218 -25.77 -9.50 5.85
N GLY A 219 -24.96 -9.47 4.78
CA GLY A 219 -25.06 -8.39 3.79
C GLY A 219 -23.80 -7.84 3.12
N GLY A 220 -22.59 -8.36 3.35
CA GLY A 220 -21.37 -7.90 2.64
C GLY A 220 -21.02 -8.82 1.47
N GLY A 221 -20.81 -8.26 0.27
CA GLY A 221 -20.38 -9.01 -0.92
C GLY A 221 -19.02 -9.71 -0.75
N GLU A 222 -18.76 -10.75 -1.55
CA GLU A 222 -17.59 -11.65 -1.43
C GLU A 222 -16.23 -10.94 -1.35
N SER A 223 -16.06 -9.80 -2.02
CA SER A 223 -14.83 -8.99 -1.96
C SER A 223 -14.47 -8.48 -0.56
N THR A 224 -15.48 -8.31 0.31
CA THR A 224 -15.24 -7.88 1.69
C THR A 224 -14.65 -9.02 2.51
N LYS A 225 -15.07 -10.27 2.28
CA LYS A 225 -14.60 -11.45 3.02
C LYS A 225 -13.08 -11.67 2.91
N ALA A 226 -12.51 -11.54 1.70
CA ALA A 226 -11.08 -11.77 1.46
C ALA A 226 -10.19 -10.77 2.22
N ILE A 227 -10.60 -9.50 2.28
CA ILE A 227 -9.89 -8.46 3.04
C ILE A 227 -9.99 -8.74 4.54
N TRP A 228 -11.17 -9.16 5.03
CA TRP A 228 -11.36 -9.49 6.44
C TRP A 228 -10.48 -10.66 6.88
N GLU A 229 -10.34 -11.72 6.09
CA GLU A 229 -9.65 -12.95 6.48
C GLU A 229 -8.13 -12.81 6.58
N ILE A 230 -7.50 -12.00 5.72
CA ILE A 230 -6.05 -11.71 5.81
C ILE A 230 -5.73 -10.92 7.08
N PHE A 231 -6.65 -10.07 7.51
CA PHE A 231 -6.54 -9.28 8.74
C PHE A 231 -7.21 -9.95 9.95
N GLN A 232 -7.39 -11.27 9.98
CA GLN A 232 -7.89 -12.01 11.16
C GLN A 232 -6.84 -12.90 11.83
N LEU A 233 -5.60 -12.90 11.35
CA LEU A 233 -4.54 -13.74 11.92
C LEU A 233 -3.98 -13.12 13.20
N ASN A 234 -4.45 -13.62 14.35
CA ASN A 234 -3.97 -13.31 15.69
C ASN A 234 -2.43 -13.35 15.77
N LEU A 235 -1.80 -12.23 16.08
CA LEU A 235 -0.49 -12.24 16.73
C LEU A 235 -0.61 -11.63 18.12
N PHE A 236 -0.36 -12.48 19.11
CA PHE A 236 0.18 -12.02 20.38
C PHE A 236 1.50 -11.29 20.09
N ILE A 237 1.54 -9.99 20.38
CA ILE A 237 2.67 -9.31 21.02
C ILE A 237 2.08 -8.55 22.19
#